data_AF-A0A3N5QWX4-F1
#
_entry.id   AF-A0A3N5QWX4-F1
#
_cell.length_a   1.000
_cell.length_b   1.000
_cell.length_c   1.000
_cell.angle_alpha   90.00
_cell.angle_beta   90.00
_cell.angle_gamma   90.00
#
_symmetry.space_group_name_H-M   'P 1'
#
loop_
_entity.id
_entity.type
_entity.pdbx_description
1 polymer ?
#
loop_
_entity_poly.entity_id
_entity_poly.type
_entity_poly.pdbx_seq_one_letter_code
_entity_poly.pdbx_strand_id
1 'polypeptide(L)' 'QPIPLVNHSRNIPSIQTPIPGLYFASMSQVYPWDRGTNFAVEIGRRAARLMTG' A
#
# COMPACT_ATOMS: atom_id res chain seq x y z
N GLN A 1 -8.51 -9.08 13.61
CA GLN A 1 -7.33 -8.51 12.91
C GLN A 1 -6.11 -9.29 13.36
N PRO A 2 -5.19 -9.70 12.47
CA PRO A 2 -3.91 -10.26 12.90
C PRO A 2 -3.07 -9.19 13.62
N ILE A 3 -2.33 -9.59 14.64
CA ILE A 3 -1.44 -8.71 15.41
C ILE A 3 -0.12 -8.57 14.64
N PRO A 4 0.27 -7.38 14.19
CA PRO A 4 1.54 -7.16 13.50
C PRO A 4 2.71 -7.41 14.46
N LEU A 5 3.72 -8.15 13.99
CA LEU A 5 4.95 -8.37 14.75
C LEU A 5 5.87 -7.14 14.69
N VAL A 6 6.82 -7.06 15.61
CA VAL A 6 7.86 -6.01 15.62
C VAL A 6 8.57 -5.98 14.25
N ASN A 7 8.77 -4.78 13.70
CA ASN A 7 9.34 -4.52 12.36
C ASN A 7 8.47 -4.93 11.15
N HIS A 8 7.16 -5.13 11.30
CA HIS A 8 6.28 -5.45 10.16
C HIS A 8 6.35 -4.42 9.00
N SER A 9 6.73 -3.18 9.27
CA SER A 9 6.95 -2.15 8.25
C SER A 9 7.95 -2.55 7.16
N ARG A 10 8.91 -3.44 7.47
CA ARG A 10 9.89 -3.95 6.48
C ARG A 10 9.28 -4.90 5.46
N ASN A 11 8.11 -5.47 5.76
CA ASN A 11 7.42 -6.43 4.91
C ASN A 11 6.30 -5.77 4.09
N ILE A 12 6.15 -4.45 4.17
CA ILE A 12 5.17 -3.72 3.39
C ILE A 12 5.60 -3.72 1.93
N PRO A 13 4.80 -4.29 1.01
CA PRO A 13 5.15 -4.32 -0.41
C PRO A 13 5.09 -2.92 -1.02
N SER A 14 5.96 -2.66 -2.00
CA SER A 14 5.90 -1.46 -2.84
C SER A 14 4.60 -1.42 -3.65
N ILE A 15 4.18 -0.22 -4.03
CA ILE A 15 3.01 -0.04 -4.89
C ILE A 15 3.31 -0.51 -6.32
N GLN A 16 4.47 -0.17 -6.86
CA GLN A 16 4.92 -0.70 -8.13
C GLN A 16 5.42 -2.13 -7.94
N THR A 17 4.88 -3.06 -8.72
CA THR A 17 5.33 -4.46 -8.70
C THR A 17 6.45 -4.66 -9.72
N PRO A 18 7.17 -5.79 -9.67
CA PRO A 18 8.12 -6.16 -10.71
C PRO A 18 7.48 -6.41 -12.08
N ILE A 19 6.16 -6.59 -12.16
CA ILE A 19 5.44 -6.83 -13.41
C ILE A 19 5.06 -5.46 -14.01
N PRO A 20 5.53 -5.15 -15.24
CA PRO A 20 5.21 -3.88 -15.90
C PRO A 20 3.70 -3.68 -16.04
N GLY A 21 3.23 -2.49 -15.70
CA GLY A 21 1.81 -2.13 -15.75
C GLY A 21 0.94 -2.69 -14.61
N LEU A 22 1.50 -3.51 -13.72
CA LEU A 22 0.79 -4.02 -12.54
C LEU A 22 1.20 -3.27 -11.27
N TYR A 23 0.21 -2.68 -10.61
CA TYR A 23 0.38 -1.94 -9.35
C TYR A 23 -0.43 -2.62 -8.25
N PHE A 24 0.18 -2.75 -7.08
CA PHE A 24 -0.43 -3.33 -5.90
C PHE A 24 -0.75 -2.24 -4.89
N ALA A 25 -2.03 -2.01 -4.61
CA ALA A 25 -2.49 -1.06 -3.60
C ALA A 25 -3.46 -1.80 -2.67
N SER A 26 -3.03 -2.05 -1.44
CA SER A 26 -3.79 -2.84 -0.47
C SER A 26 -3.67 -2.28 0.95
N MET A 27 -4.39 -2.90 1.88
CA MET A 27 -4.34 -2.50 3.30
C MET A 27 -2.98 -2.79 3.95
N SER A 28 -2.13 -3.65 3.35
CA SER A 28 -0.77 -3.88 3.87
C SER A 28 0.08 -2.61 3.84
N GLN A 29 -0.18 -1.71 2.88
CA GLN A 29 0.52 -0.44 2.73
C GLN A 29 -0.01 0.68 3.62
N VAL A 30 -1.15 0.49 4.30
CA VAL A 30 -1.67 1.44 5.27
C VAL A 30 -1.21 1.12 6.70
N TYR A 31 -0.35 0.11 6.91
CA TYR A 31 0.23 -0.17 8.22
C TYR A 31 1.09 1.00 8.74
N PRO A 32 1.03 1.34 10.05
CA PRO A 32 0.22 0.73 11.12
C PRO A 32 -1.17 1.37 11.29
N TRP A 33 -1.57 2.25 10.37
CA TRP A 33 -2.85 2.95 10.44
C TRP A 33 -4.03 2.00 10.20
N ASP A 34 -5.16 2.34 10.81
CA ASP A 34 -6.38 1.56 10.64
C ASP A 34 -6.96 1.73 9.22
N ARG A 35 -7.93 0.87 8.90
CA ARG A 35 -8.62 0.70 7.62
C ARG A 35 -9.53 1.87 7.22
N GLY A 36 -9.23 3.09 7.65
CA GLY A 36 -10.00 4.28 7.34
C GLY A 36 -9.94 4.62 5.84
N THR A 37 -11.07 5.07 5.29
CA THR A 37 -11.22 5.41 3.87
C THR A 37 -10.21 6.46 3.39
N ASN A 38 -9.77 7.37 4.26
CA ASN A 38 -8.78 8.40 3.91
C ASN A 38 -7.46 7.78 3.40
N PHE A 39 -6.97 6.72 4.04
CA PHE A 39 -5.75 6.03 3.63
C PHE A 39 -5.96 5.24 2.32
N ALA A 40 -7.15 4.66 2.13
CA ALA A 40 -7.50 3.99 0.87
C ALA A 40 -7.52 4.97 -0.32
N VAL A 41 -8.03 6.18 -0.11
CA VAL A 41 -8.03 7.24 -1.13
C VAL A 41 -6.59 7.72 -1.41
N GLU A 42 -5.78 7.89 -0.38
CA GLU A 42 -4.38 8.31 -0.53
C GLU A 42 -3.55 7.30 -1.32
N ILE A 43 -3.61 6.01 -0.97
CA ILE A 43 -2.86 4.97 -1.68
C ILE A 43 -3.33 4.82 -3.14
N GLY A 44 -4.63 4.95 -3.39
CA GLY A 44 -5.18 4.97 -4.75
C GLY A 44 -4.61 6.12 -5.58
N ARG A 45 -4.54 7.34 -5.01
CA ARG A 45 -3.93 8.50 -5.69
C ARG A 45 -2.44 8.28 -5.95
N ARG A 46 -1.71 7.67 -5.01
CA ARG A 46 -0.29 7.36 -5.19
C ARG A 46 -0.07 6.34 -6.31
N ALA A 47 -0.88 5.30 -6.38
CA ALA A 47 -0.85 4.33 -7.47
C ALA A 47 -1.12 5.00 -8.82
N ALA A 48 -2.18 5.82 -8.91
CA ALA A 48 -2.51 6.54 -10.14
C ALA A 48 -1.36 7.44 -10.63
N ARG A 49 -0.69 8.16 -9.73
CA ARG A 49 0.49 8.98 -10.10
C ARG A 49 1.64 8.15 -10.67
N LEU A 50 1.87 6.95 -10.14
CA LEU A 50 2.90 6.03 -10.66
C LEU A 50 2.50 5.37 -11.98
N MET A 51 1.21 5.35 -12.32
CA MET A 51 0.70 4.85 -13.60
C MET A 51 0.82 5.88 -14.72
N THR A 52 0.70 7.17 -14.39
CA THR A 52 0.63 8.27 -15.37
C THR A 52 1.90 9.12 -15.45
N GLY A 53 2.87 8.92 -14.55
CA GLY A 53 4.16 9.58 -14.55
C GLY A 53 5.25 8.61 -14.98
#